data_AF-A0A2N2L552-F1
#
_entry.id   AF-A0A2N2L552-F1
#
_cell.length_a   1.000
_cell.length_b   1.000
_cell.length_c   1.000
_cell.angle_alpha   90.00
_cell.angle_beta   90.00
_cell.angle_gamma   90.00
#
_symmetry.space_group_name_H-M   'P 1'
#
loop_
_entity.id
_entity.type
_entity.pdbx_description
1 polymer ?
#
loop_
_entity_poly.entity_id
_entity_poly.type
_entity_poly.pdbx_seq_one_letter_code
_entity_poly.pdbx_strand_id
1 'polypeptide(L)' 'MAKNIFIGEIIRNEGIRENYFLMKVKLPVSFDKPMPGQFVMIRIAGLSEPFLGRPISIYSYGLRKSAVEIELLYRV' A
#
# COMPACT_ATOMS: atom_id res chain seq x y z
N MET A 1 15.89 7.35 -12.01
CA MET A 1 15.71 6.99 -10.59
C MET A 1 14.22 7.09 -10.28
N ALA A 2 13.56 5.99 -9.91
CA ALA A 2 12.12 5.99 -9.68
C ALA A 2 11.81 6.80 -8.42
N LYS A 3 11.33 8.04 -8.60
CA LYS A 3 11.29 9.08 -7.57
C LYS A 3 10.32 8.79 -6.41
N ASN A 4 9.46 7.77 -6.53
CA ASN A 4 8.37 7.47 -5.60
C ASN A 4 8.26 5.97 -5.27
N ILE A 5 9.37 5.30 -4.91
CA ILE A 5 9.33 3.93 -4.37
C ILE A 5 9.52 4.01 -2.85
N PHE A 6 8.59 3.40 -2.12
CA PHE A 6 8.62 3.31 -0.66
C PHE A 6 8.63 1.84 -0.24
N ILE A 7 9.46 1.50 0.73
CA ILE A 7 9.40 0.20 1.41
C ILE A 7 8.40 0.36 2.56
N GLY A 8 7.34 -0.44 2.54
CA GLY A 8 6.32 -0.47 3.57
C GLY A 8 6.30 -1.79 4.33
N GLU A 9 5.75 -1.74 5.54
CA GLU A 9 5.54 -2.89 6.41
C GLU A 9 4.05 -3.20 6.49
N ILE A 10 3.66 -4.46 6.27
CA ILE A 10 2.25 -4.89 6.43
C ILE A 10 1.99 -5.03 7.93
N ILE A 11 1.13 -4.16 8.49
CA ILE A 11 0.75 -4.20 9.90
C ILE A 11 -0.45 -5.14 10.12
N ARG A 12 -1.34 -5.22 9.12
CA ARG A 12 -2.58 -5.99 9.18
C ARG A 12 -3.00 -6.39 7.77
N ASN A 13 -3.54 -7.60 7.60
CA ASN A 13 -4.15 -8.03 6.35
C ASN A 13 -5.31 -8.98 6.65
N GLU A 14 -6.54 -8.52 6.48
CA GLU A 14 -7.73 -9.24 6.93
C GLU A 14 -8.72 -9.51 5.81
N GLY A 15 -9.25 -10.73 5.78
CA GLY A 15 -10.38 -11.07 4.93
C GLY A 15 -11.67 -10.44 5.45
N ILE A 16 -12.24 -9.50 4.71
CA ILE A 16 -13.50 -8.81 5.08
C ILE A 16 -14.73 -9.47 4.45
N ARG A 17 -14.51 -10.25 3.38
CA ARG A 17 -15.48 -11.08 2.67
C ARG A 17 -14.71 -12.15 1.90
N GLU A 18 -15.38 -13.19 1.44
CA GLU A 18 -14.81 -14.18 0.52
C GLU A 18 -14.04 -13.49 -0.62
N ASN A 19 -12.75 -13.79 -0.73
CA ASN A 19 -11.79 -13.23 -1.69
C ASN A 19 -11.49 -11.71 -1.56
N TYR A 20 -12.06 -10.98 -0.60
CA TYR A 20 -11.77 -9.56 -0.37
C TYR A 20 -10.94 -9.36 0.89
N PHE A 21 -9.86 -8.61 0.75
CA PHE A 21 -8.89 -8.36 1.82
C PHE A 21 -8.64 -6.87 2.01
N LEU A 22 -8.58 -6.43 3.27
CA LEU A 22 -8.15 -5.10 3.67
C LEU A 22 -6.75 -5.18 4.28
N MET A 23 -5.77 -4.65 3.56
CA MET A 23 -4.38 -4.59 4.01
C MET A 23 -4.06 -3.20 4.54
N LYS A 24 -3.48 -3.13 5.73
CA LYS A 24 -2.94 -1.91 6.33
C LYS A 24 -1.43 -1.91 6.23
N VAL A 25 -0.86 -0.87 5.62
CA VAL A 25 0.57 -0.74 5.36
C VAL A 25 1.12 0.49 6.09
N LYS A 26 2.19 0.29 6.85
CA LYS A 26 3.01 1.36 7.42
C LYS A 26 4.00 1.85 6.38
N LEU A 27 4.12 3.16 6.25
CA LEU A 27 5.03 3.82 5.31
C LEU A 27 5.83 4.93 6.02
N PRO A 28 7.01 5.30 5.49
CA PRO A 28 7.73 6.48 5.94
C PRO A 28 6.89 7.76 5.85
N VAL A 29 7.17 8.72 6.72
CA VAL A 29 6.47 10.03 6.74
C VAL A 29 6.67 10.86 5.46
N SER A 30 7.66 10.50 4.64
CA SER A 30 7.90 11.10 3.32
C SER A 30 6.91 10.62 2.24
N PHE A 31 5.99 9.70 2.56
CA PHE A 31 4.89 9.36 1.67
C PHE A 31 3.84 10.47 1.68
N ASP A 32 3.73 11.16 0.56
CA ASP A 32 2.83 12.29 0.40
C ASP A 32 1.36 11.90 0.61
N LYS A 33 0.56 12.84 1.10
CA LYS A 33 -0.89 12.65 1.26
C LYS A 33 -1.54 12.47 -0.12
N PRO A 34 -2.19 11.34 -0.40
CA PRO A 34 -2.82 11.08 -1.69
C PRO A 34 -4.14 11.84 -1.83
N MET A 35 -4.54 12.11 -3.07
CA MET A 35 -5.88 12.54 -3.44
C MET A 35 -6.81 11.34 -3.64
N PRO A 36 -8.13 11.48 -3.39
CA PRO A 36 -9.10 10.42 -3.69
C PRO A 36 -9.02 9.94 -5.14
N GLY A 37 -9.11 8.62 -5.35
CA GLY A 37 -9.00 7.98 -6.66
C GLY A 37 -7.57 7.63 -7.10
N GLN A 38 -6.55 8.04 -6.34
CA GLN A 38 -5.18 7.60 -6.59
C GLN A 38 -4.94 6.16 -6.12
N PHE A 39 -3.93 5.54 -6.72
CA PHE A 39 -3.53 4.16 -6.47
C PHE A 39 -2.02 4.07 -6.29
N VAL A 40 -1.58 2.98 -5.68
CA VAL A 40 -0.16 2.59 -5.59
C VAL A 40 0.10 1.34 -6.40
N MET A 41 1.33 1.22 -6.90
CA MET A 41 1.81 -0.01 -7.52
C MET A 41 2.49 -0.87 -6.45
N ILE A 42 1.82 -1.92 -5.97
CA ILE A 42 2.42 -2.83 -4.99
C ILE A 42 3.39 -3.79 -5.67
N ARG A 43 4.56 -3.96 -5.06
CA ARG A 43 5.57 -4.96 -5.40
C ARG A 43 6.03 -5.64 -4.13
N ILE A 44 6.39 -6.91 -4.22
CA ILE A 44 6.97 -7.63 -3.09
C ILE A 44 8.45 -7.30 -3.02
N ALA A 45 8.92 -6.80 -1.88
CA ALA A 45 10.31 -6.42 -1.70
C ALA A 45 11.23 -7.66 -1.76
N GLY A 46 12.40 -7.52 -2.40
CA GLY A 46 13.39 -8.60 -2.49
C GLY A 46 13.13 -9.64 -3.60
N LEU A 47 12.00 -9.58 -4.29
CA LEU A 47 11.76 -10.38 -5.50
C LEU A 47 12.35 -9.66 -6.73
N SER A 48 13.30 -10.31 -7.40
CA SER A 48 14.10 -9.75 -8.49
C SER A 48 13.59 -10.04 -9.92
N GLU A 49 12.42 -10.66 -10.09
CA GLU A 49 11.89 -11.06 -11.42
C GLU A 49 10.37 -10.77 -11.61
N PRO A 50 9.84 -10.87 -12.84
CA PRO A 50 9.36 -9.79 -13.72
C PRO A 50 7.95 -9.26 -13.38
N PHE A 51 7.45 -9.48 -12.16
CA PHE A 51 6.04 -9.19 -11.87
C PHE A 51 5.78 -7.68 -11.89
N LEU A 52 4.94 -7.28 -12.85
CA LEU A 52 4.39 -5.93 -12.91
C LEU A 52 3.75 -5.60 -11.55
N GLY A 53 4.01 -4.39 -11.06
CA GLY A 53 3.37 -3.94 -9.84
C GLY A 53 1.85 -4.02 -9.98
N ARG A 54 1.16 -4.42 -8.91
CA ARG A 54 -0.30 -4.48 -8.93
C ARG A 54 -0.85 -3.11 -8.58
N PRO A 55 -1.62 -2.45 -9.46
CA PRO A 55 -2.27 -1.19 -9.13
C PRO A 55 -3.39 -1.48 -8.12
N ILE A 56 -3.31 -0.88 -6.94
CA ILE A 56 -4.34 -0.99 -5.90
C ILE A 56 -4.69 0.40 -5.41
N SER A 57 -5.98 0.71 -5.43
CA SER A 57 -6.50 2.01 -4.98
C SER A 57 -6.23 2.21 -3.50
N ILE A 58 -5.89 3.44 -3.12
CA ILE A 58 -5.74 3.80 -1.70
C ILE A 58 -7.14 3.94 -1.10
N TYR A 59 -7.50 3.03 -0.20
CA TYR A 59 -8.79 3.01 0.48
C TYR A 59 -8.85 4.07 1.58
N SER A 60 -7.78 4.20 2.37
CA SER A 60 -7.66 5.22 3.41
C SER A 60 -6.21 5.67 3.60
N TYR A 61 -6.04 6.86 4.18
CA TYR A 61 -4.75 7.43 4.55
C TYR A 61 -4.85 8.03 5.96
N GLY A 62 -3.85 7.77 6.79
CA GLY A 62 -3.70 8.37 8.11
C GLY A 62 -2.25 8.72 8.41
N LEU A 63 -2.01 9.96 8.83
CA LEU A 63 -0.71 10.37 9.37
C LEU A 63 -0.68 10.09 10.88
N ARG A 64 0.36 9.38 11.34
CA ARG A 64 0.68 9.17 12.76
C ARG A 64 1.94 9.97 13.11
N LYS A 65 2.29 10.00 14.41
CA LYS A 65 3.44 10.79 14.92
C LYS A 65 4.77 10.54 14.17
N SER A 66 5.00 9.32 13.68
CA SER A 66 6.27 8.93 13.06
C SER A 66 6.12 8.05 11.81
N ALA A 67 4.90 7.89 11.29
CA ALA A 67 4.64 7.04 10.12
C ALA A 67 3.35 7.47 9.42
N VAL A 68 3.27 7.14 8.13
CA VAL A 68 2.02 7.12 7.39
C VAL A 68 1.43 5.70 7.47
N GLU A 69 0.12 5.62 7.60
CA GLU A 69 -0.63 4.39 7.44
C GLU A 69 -1.55 4.55 6.23
N ILE A 70 -1.54 3.58 5.32
CA ILE A 70 -2.55 3.48 4.28
C ILE A 70 -3.28 2.15 4.40
N GLU A 71 -4.52 2.13 3.93
CA GLU A 71 -5.26 0.89 3.76
C GLU A 71 -5.54 0.64 2.28
N LEU A 72 -5.50 -0.63 1.90
CA LEU A 72 -5.60 -1.10 0.53
C LEU A 72 -6.63 -2.23 0.52
N LEU A 73 -7.78 -1.97 -0.10
CA LEU A 73 -8.82 -2.97 -0.30
C LEU A 73 -8.62 -3.63 -1.67
N TYR A 74 -8.50 -4.95 -1.70
CA TYR A 74 -8.27 -5.69 -2.92
C TYR A 74 -9.02 -7.04 -2.93
N ARG A 75 -9.14 -7.61 -4.12
CA ARG A 75 -9.72 -8.94 -4.35
C ARG A 75 -8.64 -9.88 -4.89
N VAL A 76 -8.65 -11.14 -4.45
CA VAL A 76 -7.82 -12.24 -4.97
C VAL A 76 -8.63 -13.09 -5.94
#